data_AF-A0A960WHB4-F1
#
_entry.id   AF-A0A960WHB4-F1
#
_cell.length_a   1.000
_cell.length_b   1.000
_cell.length_c   1.000
_cell.angle_alpha   90.00
_cell.angle_beta   90.00
_cell.angle_gamma   90.00
#
_symmetry.space_group_name_H-M   'P 1'
#
loop_
_entity.id
_entity.type
_entity.pdbx_description
1 polymer ?
#
loop_
_entity_poly.entity_id
_entity_poly.type
_entity_poly.pdbx_seq_one_letter_code
_entity_poly.pdbx_strand_id
1 'polypeptide(L)'
;MKPEKKLTATIPQDSSWDKWIDSVKSAEEWIDTCFRSESGVWGNISENLWLAGAARFSENATYMEALACFYYRNGKPHKSLEALRPLLKNKPREFVIKIAISAAYSLHQPRLVWEYFLLLNPSQRSKLEPDLLQRAASAAMSLEQFSDAEKLFTYLREKAGSTALPSLEQSLMQDFRNNENIEKYISNMNSETREKKSRDKISVTELIRYSSALMYKGNYASALQLLIQVREERYSMVAGS
;
A
#
# COMPACT_ATOMS: atom_id res chain seq x y z
N MET A 1 10.05 -3.01 45.39
CA MET A 1 10.32 -2.42 44.06
C MET A 1 11.83 -2.29 43.90
N LYS A 2 12.44 -3.05 42.99
CA LYS A 2 13.85 -2.84 42.65
C LYS A 2 13.96 -1.61 41.74
N PRO A 3 14.95 -0.73 41.91
CA PRO A 3 15.12 0.41 41.02
C PRO A 3 15.54 -0.11 39.64
N GLU A 4 14.84 0.35 38.59
CA GLU A 4 15.28 0.19 37.22
C GLU A 4 16.65 0.86 37.07
N LYS A 5 17.68 0.06 36.74
CA LYS A 5 18.96 0.60 36.31
C LYS A 5 18.70 1.41 35.05
N LYS A 6 18.77 2.75 35.15
CA LYS A 6 18.94 3.60 33.98
C LYS A 6 20.25 3.17 33.30
N LEU A 7 20.14 2.49 32.17
CA LEU A 7 21.23 2.26 31.24
C LEU A 7 21.63 3.61 30.63
N THR A 8 22.51 4.33 31.32
CA THR A 8 23.23 5.50 30.78
C THR A 8 24.52 4.99 30.16
N ALA A 9 24.43 4.42 28.96
CA ALA A 9 25.61 4.17 28.14
C ALA A 9 25.98 5.49 27.44
N THR A 10 27.00 6.17 27.97
CA THR A 10 27.64 7.31 27.30
C THR A 10 28.57 6.75 26.23
N ILE A 11 28.29 6.99 24.94
CA ILE A 11 29.13 6.52 23.83
C ILE A 11 30.36 7.44 23.73
N PRO A 12 31.59 6.91 23.75
CA PRO A 12 32.80 7.73 23.79
C PRO A 12 33.24 8.18 22.38
N GLN A 13 33.78 9.41 22.27
CA GLN A 13 33.98 10.14 21.01
C GLN A 13 35.33 9.89 20.28
N ASP A 14 36.11 8.87 20.67
CA ASP A 14 37.41 8.54 20.03
C ASP A 14 37.57 7.01 19.83
N SER A 15 38.79 6.50 19.61
CA SER A 15 39.25 5.09 19.49
C SER A 15 38.75 4.07 20.55
N SER A 16 37.86 4.52 21.41
CA SER A 16 37.01 3.80 22.35
C SER A 16 35.68 3.33 21.75
N TRP A 17 35.34 3.72 20.52
CA TRP A 17 34.16 3.26 19.80
C TRP A 17 34.16 1.74 19.60
N ASP A 18 35.30 1.18 19.22
CA ASP A 18 35.49 -0.28 19.07
C ASP A 18 35.33 -1.01 20.41
N LYS A 19 35.90 -0.44 21.48
CA LYS A 19 35.76 -1.00 22.84
C LYS A 19 34.32 -0.95 23.36
N TRP A 20 33.59 0.10 23.01
CA TRP A 20 32.18 0.24 23.36
C TRP A 20 31.31 -0.73 22.56
N ILE A 21 31.55 -0.89 21.25
CA ILE A 21 30.91 -1.91 20.41
C ILE A 21 31.06 -3.30 21.03
N ASP A 22 32.28 -3.65 21.43
CA ASP A 22 32.57 -4.95 22.03
C ASP A 22 31.83 -5.17 23.37
N SER A 23 31.47 -4.08 24.06
CA SER A 23 30.75 -4.11 25.33
C SER A 23 29.25 -4.40 25.20
N VAL A 24 28.63 -4.15 24.03
CA VAL A 24 27.21 -4.43 23.78
C VAL A 24 27.02 -5.91 23.50
N LYS A 25 26.21 -6.60 24.31
CA LYS A 25 26.09 -8.06 24.29
C LYS A 25 24.76 -8.57 23.74
N SER A 26 23.75 -7.71 23.62
CA SER A 26 22.42 -8.08 23.16
C SER A 26 21.96 -7.27 21.95
N ALA A 27 21.05 -7.85 21.18
CA ALA A 27 20.43 -7.18 20.04
C ALA A 27 19.61 -5.97 20.50
N GLU A 28 18.91 -6.07 21.63
CA GLU A 28 18.05 -5.04 22.20
C GLU A 28 18.86 -3.79 22.60
N GLU A 29 20.01 -3.97 23.26
CA GLU A 29 20.91 -2.86 23.60
C GLU A 29 21.50 -2.20 22.34
N TRP A 30 21.79 -2.99 21.31
CA TRP A 30 22.28 -2.47 20.03
C TRP A 30 21.21 -1.64 19.31
N ILE A 31 19.97 -2.13 19.29
CA ILE A 31 18.83 -1.43 18.70
C ILE A 31 18.59 -0.09 19.42
N ASP A 32 18.60 -0.07 20.76
CA ASP A 32 18.46 1.17 21.55
C ASP A 32 19.56 2.18 21.17
N THR A 33 20.80 1.71 21.02
CA THR A 33 21.90 2.56 20.57
C THR A 33 21.66 3.12 19.17
N CYS A 34 21.23 2.28 18.22
CA CYS A 34 20.95 2.72 16.87
C CYS A 34 19.89 3.84 16.85
N PHE A 35 18.79 3.67 17.60
CA PHE A 35 17.76 4.71 17.70
C PHE A 35 18.26 5.99 18.37
N ARG A 36 19.11 5.90 19.41
CA ARG A 36 19.73 7.09 20.02
C ARG A 36 20.64 7.83 19.05
N SER A 37 21.35 7.11 18.18
CA SER A 37 22.16 7.70 17.11
C SER A 37 21.30 8.47 16.10
N GLU A 38 20.14 7.93 15.72
CA GLU A 38 19.22 8.56 14.76
C GLU A 38 18.63 9.88 15.28
N SER A 39 18.47 10.04 16.59
CA SER A 39 17.90 11.26 17.19
C SER A 39 18.82 12.51 17.10
N GLY A 40 19.94 12.42 16.39
CA GLY A 40 20.83 13.56 16.11
C GLY A 40 21.80 13.89 17.24
N VAL A 41 21.83 13.09 18.30
CA VAL A 41 22.79 13.26 19.41
C VAL A 41 24.24 13.00 18.94
N TRP A 42 24.44 12.33 17.80
CA TRP A 42 25.75 11.79 17.41
C TRP A 42 26.13 11.96 15.92
N GLY A 43 25.36 12.71 15.12
CA GLY A 43 25.62 12.85 13.67
C GLY A 43 25.16 11.65 12.82
N ASN A 44 25.29 11.75 11.48
CA ASN A 44 24.73 10.84 10.46
C ASN A 44 25.44 9.45 10.39
N ILE A 45 25.77 8.85 11.53
CA ILE A 45 26.48 7.55 11.64
C ILE A 45 25.50 6.36 11.73
N SER A 46 24.19 6.62 11.68
CA SER A 46 23.14 5.64 11.98
C SER A 46 23.15 4.42 11.06
N GLU A 47 23.35 4.58 9.74
CA GLU A 47 23.37 3.43 8.82
C GLU A 47 24.55 2.50 9.08
N ASN A 48 25.74 3.02 9.42
CA ASN A 48 26.91 2.20 9.72
C ASN A 48 26.72 1.37 10.99
N LEU A 49 26.04 1.93 12.01
CA LEU A 49 25.67 1.19 13.22
C LEU A 49 24.68 0.06 12.95
N TRP A 50 23.69 0.32 12.09
CA TRP A 50 22.74 -0.69 11.63
C TRP A 50 23.42 -1.80 10.81
N LEU A 51 24.40 -1.46 9.97
CA LEU A 51 25.15 -2.46 9.19
C LEU A 51 26.08 -3.30 10.07
N ALA A 52 26.77 -2.67 11.01
CA ALA A 52 27.64 -3.38 11.96
C ALA A 52 26.84 -4.35 12.84
N GLY A 53 25.66 -3.95 13.33
CA GLY A 53 24.78 -4.84 14.07
C GLY A 53 24.20 -5.95 13.20
N ALA A 54 23.92 -5.72 11.91
CA ALA A 54 23.47 -6.76 10.99
C ALA A 54 24.51 -7.89 10.82
N ALA A 55 25.80 -7.57 10.82
CA ALA A 55 26.87 -8.57 10.79
C ALA A 55 26.91 -9.44 12.06
N ARG A 56 26.48 -8.89 13.20
CA ARG A 56 26.58 -9.52 14.52
C ARG A 56 25.30 -10.24 14.96
N PHE A 57 24.15 -9.75 14.49
CA PHE A 57 22.81 -10.18 14.91
C PHE A 57 21.92 -10.58 13.72
N SER A 58 22.52 -11.03 12.62
CA SER A 58 21.79 -11.45 11.39
C SER A 58 20.74 -12.53 11.62
N GLU A 59 20.94 -13.40 12.61
CA GLU A 59 20.00 -14.47 12.98
C GLU A 59 18.96 -14.02 14.01
N ASN A 60 19.12 -12.83 14.60
CA ASN A 60 18.19 -12.32 15.60
C ASN A 60 16.98 -11.67 14.92
N ALA A 61 15.80 -12.26 15.09
CA ALA A 61 14.57 -11.79 14.45
C ALA A 61 14.16 -10.37 14.88
N THR A 62 14.36 -10.01 16.15
CA THR A 62 14.05 -8.67 16.67
C THR A 62 14.96 -7.61 16.05
N TYR A 63 16.25 -7.93 15.88
CA TYR A 63 17.21 -7.05 15.22
C TYR A 63 16.83 -6.82 13.75
N MET A 64 16.57 -7.90 13.02
CA MET A 64 16.23 -7.82 11.60
C MET A 64 14.91 -7.07 11.35
N GLU A 65 13.93 -7.17 12.26
CA GLU A 65 12.72 -6.35 12.24
C GLU A 65 13.00 -4.86 12.42
N ALA A 66 13.82 -4.50 13.41
CA ALA A 66 14.18 -3.12 13.66
C ALA A 66 14.99 -2.52 12.49
N LEU A 67 15.91 -3.30 11.92
CA LEU A 67 16.67 -2.93 10.72
C LEU A 67 15.75 -2.72 9.51
N ALA A 68 14.76 -3.59 9.32
CA ALA A 68 13.78 -3.42 8.24
C ALA A 68 12.94 -2.14 8.40
N CYS A 69 12.57 -1.79 9.64
CA CYS A 69 11.89 -0.52 9.94
C CYS A 69 12.77 0.68 9.60
N PHE A 70 14.05 0.62 10.00
CA PHE A 70 15.03 1.66 9.67
C PHE A 70 15.13 1.86 8.16
N TYR A 71 15.29 0.79 7.38
CA TYR A 71 15.37 0.91 5.93
C TYR A 71 14.09 1.46 5.30
N TYR A 72 12.92 1.01 5.74
CA TYR A 72 11.64 1.53 5.23
C TYR A 72 11.48 3.02 5.52
N ARG A 73 11.76 3.46 6.76
CA ARG A 73 11.70 4.87 7.17
C ARG A 73 12.66 5.78 6.39
N ASN A 74 13.80 5.25 5.97
CA ASN A 74 14.81 5.98 5.20
C ASN A 74 14.61 5.84 3.68
N GLY A 75 13.41 5.47 3.22
CA GLY A 75 13.10 5.41 1.78
C GLY A 75 13.84 4.30 1.03
N LYS A 76 14.29 3.25 1.72
CA LYS A 76 14.98 2.07 1.15
C LYS A 76 14.11 0.80 1.27
N PRO A 77 12.92 0.76 0.64
CA PRO A 77 11.99 -0.37 0.78
C PRO A 77 12.55 -1.70 0.27
N HIS A 78 13.44 -1.68 -0.73
CA HIS A 78 14.12 -2.89 -1.21
C HIS A 78 14.99 -3.53 -0.12
N LYS A 79 15.83 -2.76 0.57
CA LYS A 79 16.64 -3.26 1.70
C LYS A 79 15.77 -3.72 2.87
N SER A 80 14.63 -3.06 3.09
CA SER A 80 13.65 -3.49 4.08
C SER A 80 13.13 -4.91 3.79
N LEU A 81 12.72 -5.19 2.55
CA LEU A 81 12.30 -6.53 2.14
C LEU A 81 13.43 -7.57 2.21
N GLU A 82 14.67 -7.19 1.88
CA GLU A 82 15.83 -8.08 2.03
C GLU A 82 16.05 -8.49 3.49
N ALA A 83 15.95 -7.54 4.42
CA ALA A 83 16.08 -7.80 5.85
C ALA A 83 14.93 -8.69 6.38
N LEU A 84 13.71 -8.55 5.85
CA LEU A 84 12.55 -9.36 6.26
C LEU A 84 12.46 -10.73 5.60
N ARG A 85 13.15 -10.94 4.47
CA ARG A 85 13.12 -12.21 3.70
C ARG A 85 13.30 -13.47 4.55
N PRO A 86 14.28 -13.58 5.48
CA PRO A 86 14.40 -14.76 6.33
C PRO A 86 13.22 -14.92 7.30
N LEU A 87 12.65 -13.82 7.80
CA LEU A 87 11.56 -13.82 8.78
C LEU A 87 10.20 -14.18 8.17
N LEU A 88 10.04 -14.00 6.86
CA LEU A 88 8.81 -14.31 6.13
C LEU A 88 8.61 -15.81 5.83
N LYS A 89 9.65 -16.65 5.98
CA LYS A 89 9.62 -18.04 5.53
C LYS A 89 8.79 -19.00 6.39
N ASN A 90 8.58 -18.71 7.68
CA ASN A 90 7.88 -19.63 8.60
C ASN A 90 7.08 -18.87 9.67
N LYS A 91 5.74 -18.86 9.53
CA LYS A 91 4.80 -18.20 10.47
C LYS A 91 5.27 -16.79 10.89
N PRO A 92 5.39 -15.85 9.94
CA PRO A 92 5.88 -14.52 10.25
C PRO A 92 5.01 -13.82 11.29
N ARG A 93 5.66 -13.04 12.16
CA ARG A 93 4.98 -12.15 13.09
C ARG A 93 4.13 -11.13 12.32
N GLU A 94 3.00 -10.73 12.87
CA GLU A 94 2.11 -9.74 12.25
C GLU A 94 2.86 -8.46 11.86
N PHE A 95 3.72 -7.98 12.75
CA PHE A 95 4.55 -6.79 12.54
C PHE A 95 5.44 -6.90 11.29
N VAL A 96 6.10 -8.05 11.10
CA VAL A 96 6.92 -8.34 9.90
C VAL A 96 6.08 -8.23 8.64
N ILE A 97 4.88 -8.81 8.66
CA ILE A 97 3.97 -8.81 7.51
C ILE A 97 3.53 -7.37 7.18
N LYS A 98 3.19 -6.56 8.19
CA LYS A 98 2.77 -5.15 8.00
C LYS A 98 3.86 -4.31 7.31
N ILE A 99 5.11 -4.47 7.72
CA ILE A 99 6.24 -3.77 7.09
C ILE A 99 6.48 -4.30 5.67
N ALA A 100 6.39 -5.62 5.46
CA ALA A 100 6.56 -6.23 4.14
C ALA A 100 5.50 -5.75 3.14
N ILE A 101 4.23 -5.68 3.55
CA ILE A 101 3.14 -5.07 2.76
C ILE A 101 3.50 -3.63 2.38
N SER A 102 3.97 -2.85 3.35
CA SER A 102 4.31 -1.45 3.14
C SER A 102 5.46 -1.26 2.16
N ALA A 103 6.55 -2.01 2.35
CA ALA A 103 7.73 -1.94 1.49
C ALA A 103 7.44 -2.45 0.07
N ALA A 104 6.67 -3.54 -0.08
CA ALA A 104 6.24 -4.03 -1.39
C ALA A 104 5.34 -3.03 -2.14
N TYR A 105 4.46 -2.34 -1.41
CA TYR A 105 3.61 -1.31 -1.99
C TYR A 105 4.43 -0.11 -2.50
N SER A 106 5.41 0.35 -1.72
CA SER A 106 6.34 1.42 -2.14
C SER A 106 7.19 1.06 -3.36
N LEU A 107 7.37 -0.23 -3.65
CA LEU A 107 8.09 -0.73 -4.82
C LEU A 107 7.16 -0.99 -6.02
N HIS A 108 5.88 -0.66 -5.91
CA HIS A 108 4.86 -0.96 -6.93
C HIS A 108 4.80 -2.46 -7.31
N GLN A 109 4.92 -3.34 -6.30
CA GLN A 109 4.86 -4.79 -6.48
C GLN A 109 3.52 -5.35 -5.94
N PRO A 110 2.39 -5.17 -6.67
CA PRO A 110 1.06 -5.53 -6.17
C PRO A 110 0.95 -7.02 -5.86
N ARG A 111 1.63 -7.88 -6.62
CA ARG A 111 1.69 -9.32 -6.36
C ARG A 111 2.24 -9.63 -4.97
N LEU A 112 3.36 -9.03 -4.58
CA LEU A 112 3.95 -9.24 -3.25
C LEU A 112 3.09 -8.64 -2.15
N VAL A 113 2.50 -7.47 -2.36
CA VAL A 113 1.55 -6.86 -1.41
C VAL A 113 0.42 -7.85 -1.10
N TRP A 114 -0.15 -8.44 -2.14
CA TRP A 114 -1.23 -9.41 -1.99
C TRP A 114 -0.77 -10.71 -1.32
N GLU A 115 0.36 -11.27 -1.75
CA GLU A 115 0.94 -12.48 -1.14
C GLU A 115 1.19 -12.29 0.37
N TYR A 116 1.77 -11.15 0.77
CA TYR A 116 2.00 -10.84 2.19
C TYR A 116 0.71 -10.59 2.96
N PHE A 117 -0.27 -9.89 2.38
CA PHE A 117 -1.59 -9.74 2.98
C PHE A 117 -2.26 -11.11 3.25
N LEU A 118 -2.08 -12.07 2.34
CA LEU A 118 -2.63 -13.41 2.51
C LEU A 118 -1.95 -14.24 3.60
N LEU A 119 -0.73 -13.90 4.04
CA LEU A 119 -0.07 -14.54 5.18
C LEU A 119 -0.77 -14.25 6.51
N LEU A 120 -1.53 -13.15 6.60
CA LEU A 120 -2.34 -12.83 7.78
C LEU A 120 -3.55 -13.75 7.85
N ASN A 121 -3.91 -14.19 9.05
CA ASN A 121 -5.17 -14.89 9.26
C ASN A 121 -6.37 -13.90 9.24
N PRO A 122 -7.62 -14.38 9.10
CA PRO A 122 -8.80 -13.50 9.01
C PRO A 122 -8.96 -12.54 10.21
N SER A 123 -8.61 -12.97 11.42
CA SER A 123 -8.69 -12.12 12.63
C SER A 123 -7.65 -11.00 12.62
N GLN A 124 -6.47 -11.24 12.05
CA GLN A 124 -5.43 -10.21 11.89
C GLN A 124 -5.82 -9.22 10.79
N ARG A 125 -6.36 -9.71 9.67
CA ARG A 125 -6.80 -8.86 8.55
C ARG A 125 -7.85 -7.83 8.98
N SER A 126 -8.83 -8.22 9.80
CA SER A 126 -9.86 -7.28 10.28
C SER A 126 -9.31 -6.22 11.25
N LYS A 127 -8.21 -6.52 11.95
CA LYS A 127 -7.55 -5.59 12.88
C LYS A 127 -6.53 -4.68 12.20
N LEU A 128 -6.25 -4.87 10.91
CA LEU A 128 -5.31 -4.02 10.18
C LEU A 128 -5.73 -2.55 10.19
N GLU A 129 -4.71 -1.71 10.16
CA GLU A 129 -4.80 -0.28 9.99
C GLU A 129 -5.42 0.05 8.62
N PRO A 130 -6.27 1.09 8.50
CA PRO A 130 -6.93 1.43 7.25
C PRO A 130 -5.99 1.62 6.06
N ASP A 131 -4.82 2.23 6.27
CA ASP A 131 -3.81 2.43 5.23
C ASP A 131 -3.28 1.10 4.66
N LEU A 132 -3.03 0.09 5.50
CA LEU A 132 -2.58 -1.23 5.02
C LEU A 132 -3.67 -1.99 4.27
N LEU A 133 -4.92 -1.88 4.73
CA LEU A 133 -6.07 -2.43 4.03
C LEU A 133 -6.27 -1.76 2.66
N GLN A 134 -6.07 -0.45 2.57
CA GLN A 134 -6.16 0.29 1.31
C GLN A 134 -5.07 -0.16 0.34
N ARG A 135 -3.83 -0.36 0.81
CA ARG A 135 -2.73 -0.90 -0.02
C ARG A 135 -3.04 -2.30 -0.54
N ALA A 136 -3.60 -3.17 0.30
CA ALA A 136 -4.03 -4.50 -0.12
C ALA A 136 -5.18 -4.46 -1.14
N ALA A 137 -6.16 -3.57 -0.95
CA ALA A 137 -7.27 -3.38 -1.89
C ALA A 137 -6.78 -2.87 -3.25
N SER A 138 -5.88 -1.88 -3.27
CA SER A 138 -5.24 -1.37 -4.49
C SER A 138 -4.40 -2.44 -5.21
N ALA A 139 -3.71 -3.30 -4.46
CA ALA A 139 -2.99 -4.43 -5.02
C ALA A 139 -3.94 -5.45 -5.65
N ALA A 140 -5.04 -5.81 -4.97
CA ALA A 140 -6.06 -6.70 -5.52
C ALA A 140 -6.66 -6.13 -6.82
N MET A 141 -6.96 -4.82 -6.88
CA MET A 141 -7.39 -4.14 -8.12
C MET A 141 -6.37 -4.30 -9.25
N SER A 142 -5.08 -4.09 -8.95
CA SER A 142 -3.99 -4.19 -9.94
C SER A 142 -3.77 -5.61 -10.43
N LEU A 143 -4.20 -6.61 -9.66
CA LEU A 143 -4.16 -8.04 -10.00
C LEU A 143 -5.49 -8.54 -10.58
N GLU A 144 -6.41 -7.65 -10.92
CA GLU A 144 -7.74 -7.95 -11.48
C GLU A 144 -8.62 -8.82 -10.53
N GLN A 145 -8.33 -8.81 -9.24
CA GLN A 145 -9.10 -9.50 -8.20
C GLN A 145 -10.21 -8.59 -7.68
N PHE A 146 -11.11 -8.18 -8.57
CA PHE A 146 -12.11 -7.13 -8.30
C PHE A 146 -13.05 -7.47 -7.14
N SER A 147 -13.46 -8.73 -6.99
CA SER A 147 -14.34 -9.15 -5.89
C SER A 147 -13.67 -8.98 -4.52
N ASP A 148 -12.39 -9.28 -4.40
CA ASP A 148 -11.68 -9.16 -3.12
C ASP A 148 -11.32 -7.69 -2.83
N ALA A 149 -10.99 -6.92 -3.87
CA ALA A 149 -10.85 -5.48 -3.76
C ALA A 149 -12.14 -4.81 -3.26
N GLU A 150 -13.29 -5.18 -3.83
CA GLU A 150 -14.60 -4.65 -3.45
C GLU A 150 -14.93 -4.93 -1.98
N LYS A 151 -14.70 -6.16 -1.50
CA LYS A 151 -14.88 -6.52 -0.09
C LYS A 151 -14.02 -5.65 0.83
N LEU A 152 -12.75 -5.44 0.47
CA LEU A 152 -11.83 -4.62 1.27
C LEU A 152 -12.22 -3.15 1.28
N PHE A 153 -12.63 -2.59 0.14
CA PHE A 153 -13.11 -1.20 0.07
C PHE A 153 -14.43 -1.01 0.82
N THR A 154 -15.32 -2.00 0.78
CA THR A 154 -16.56 -1.98 1.56
C THR A 154 -16.26 -1.97 3.05
N TYR A 155 -15.39 -2.88 3.50
CA TYR A 155 -14.96 -2.93 4.90
C TYR A 155 -14.29 -1.63 5.39
N LEU A 156 -13.43 -1.03 4.56
CA LEU A 156 -12.80 0.26 4.86
C LEU A 156 -13.82 1.38 5.06
N ARG A 157 -14.88 1.42 4.24
CA ARG A 157 -15.94 2.42 4.34
C ARG A 157 -16.79 2.23 5.60
N GLU A 158 -17.20 1.00 5.87
CA GLU A 158 -17.94 0.66 7.10
C GLU A 158 -17.14 1.10 8.34
N LYS A 159 -15.83 0.82 8.36
CA LYS A 159 -14.93 1.23 9.45
C LYS A 159 -14.78 2.76 9.56
N ALA A 160 -14.88 3.48 8.44
CA ALA A 160 -14.87 4.94 8.41
C ALA A 160 -16.24 5.59 8.72
N GLY A 161 -17.28 4.79 8.99
CA GLY A 161 -18.65 5.30 9.17
C GLY A 161 -19.24 5.93 7.91
N SER A 162 -18.64 5.67 6.75
CA SER A 162 -19.14 6.15 5.46
C SER A 162 -20.25 5.22 4.98
N THR A 163 -21.36 5.78 4.49
CA THR A 163 -22.44 5.00 3.89
C THR A 163 -21.89 4.15 2.74
N ALA A 164 -22.50 2.98 2.52
CA ALA A 164 -22.19 2.14 1.37
C ALA A 164 -22.19 2.98 0.09
N LEU A 165 -21.29 2.67 -0.85
CA LEU A 165 -21.44 3.28 -2.16
C LEU A 165 -22.82 2.91 -2.70
N PRO A 166 -23.53 3.89 -3.29
CA PRO A 166 -24.68 3.54 -4.09
C PRO A 166 -24.25 2.51 -5.14
N SER A 167 -25.07 1.48 -5.33
CA SER A 167 -24.93 0.59 -6.49
C SER A 167 -24.96 1.42 -7.78
N LEU A 168 -24.47 0.87 -8.90
CA LEU A 168 -24.55 1.53 -10.20
C LEU A 168 -25.96 2.10 -10.47
N GLU A 169 -26.98 1.28 -10.19
CA GLU A 169 -28.38 1.66 -10.28
C GLU A 169 -28.73 2.82 -9.33
N GLN A 170 -28.34 2.74 -8.06
CA GLN A 170 -28.61 3.81 -7.09
C GLN A 170 -27.94 5.14 -7.48
N SER A 171 -26.70 5.09 -8.00
CA SER A 171 -26.00 6.29 -8.49
C SER A 171 -26.72 6.89 -9.70
N LEU A 172 -27.09 6.07 -10.67
CA LEU A 172 -27.80 6.54 -11.86
C LEU A 172 -29.20 7.05 -11.50
N MET A 173 -29.90 6.43 -10.55
CA MET A 173 -31.20 6.92 -10.07
C MET A 173 -31.08 8.22 -9.28
N GLN A 174 -30.00 8.43 -8.52
CA GLN A 174 -29.74 9.73 -7.88
C GLN A 174 -29.51 10.84 -8.92
N ASP A 175 -28.73 10.55 -9.96
CA ASP A 175 -28.35 11.53 -10.99
C ASP A 175 -29.52 11.84 -11.94
N PHE A 176 -30.19 10.80 -12.45
CA PHE A 176 -31.18 10.93 -13.53
C PHE A 176 -32.63 10.88 -13.04
N ARG A 177 -32.88 10.48 -11.78
CA ARG A 177 -34.20 10.36 -11.12
C ARG A 177 -35.13 9.29 -11.68
N ASN A 178 -35.09 9.00 -12.98
CA ASN A 178 -35.93 8.01 -13.63
C ASN A 178 -35.28 7.44 -14.91
N ASN A 179 -35.86 6.35 -15.43
CA ASN A 179 -35.37 5.65 -16.61
C ASN A 179 -35.48 6.46 -17.91
N GLU A 180 -36.50 7.31 -18.04
CA GLU A 180 -36.68 8.15 -19.25
C GLU A 180 -35.53 9.15 -19.42
N ASN A 181 -35.06 9.74 -18.32
CA ASN A 181 -33.93 10.66 -18.35
C ASN A 181 -32.62 9.95 -18.69
N ILE A 182 -32.45 8.69 -18.25
CA ILE A 182 -31.31 7.86 -18.67
C ILE A 182 -31.36 7.58 -20.17
N GLU A 183 -32.53 7.26 -20.72
CA GLU A 183 -32.69 7.03 -22.16
C GLU A 183 -32.39 8.28 -22.99
N LYS A 184 -32.93 9.44 -22.56
CA LYS A 184 -32.63 10.74 -23.19
C LYS A 184 -31.13 11.03 -23.15
N TYR A 185 -30.49 10.82 -22.00
CA TYR A 185 -29.05 11.00 -21.84
C TYR A 185 -28.24 10.07 -22.76
N ILE A 186 -28.58 8.77 -22.82
CA ILE A 186 -27.94 7.82 -23.72
C ILE A 186 -28.09 8.24 -25.17
N SER A 187 -29.28 8.71 -25.59
CA SER A 187 -29.51 9.18 -26.96
C SER A 187 -28.63 10.37 -27.32
N ASN A 188 -28.54 11.36 -26.42
CA ASN A 188 -27.71 12.55 -26.61
C ASN A 188 -26.22 12.15 -26.68
N MET A 189 -25.74 11.39 -25.70
CA MET A 189 -24.34 10.96 -25.64
C MET A 189 -23.93 10.08 -26.83
N ASN A 190 -24.84 9.25 -27.34
CA ASN A 190 -24.56 8.43 -28.53
C ASN A 190 -24.27 9.29 -29.76
N SER A 191 -24.92 10.46 -29.90
CA SER A 191 -24.59 11.38 -31.00
C SER A 191 -23.22 12.07 -30.81
N GLU A 192 -22.89 12.45 -29.58
CA GLU A 192 -21.66 13.19 -29.27
C GLU A 192 -20.40 12.31 -29.26
N THR A 193 -20.55 11.01 -28.97
CA THR A 193 -19.43 10.07 -28.81
C THR A 193 -19.06 9.31 -30.08
N ARG A 194 -19.84 9.40 -31.16
CA ARG A 194 -19.56 8.76 -32.45
C ARG A 194 -18.26 9.25 -33.08
N GLU A 195 -18.04 10.55 -33.08
CA GLU A 195 -16.86 11.17 -33.69
C GLU A 195 -15.76 11.37 -32.66
N LYS A 196 -14.53 10.94 -32.98
CA LYS A 196 -13.36 11.10 -32.11
C LYS A 196 -13.15 12.54 -31.65
N LYS A 197 -13.26 13.50 -32.58
CA LYS A 197 -13.05 14.94 -32.29
C LYS A 197 -14.05 15.50 -31.27
N SER A 198 -15.27 14.98 -31.25
CA SER A 198 -16.31 15.37 -30.30
C SER A 198 -16.11 14.64 -28.96
N ARG A 199 -15.86 13.32 -29.01
CA ARG A 199 -15.52 12.50 -27.83
C ARG A 199 -14.30 13.03 -27.07
N ASP A 200 -13.29 13.55 -27.77
CA ASP A 200 -12.08 14.10 -27.17
C ASP A 200 -12.34 15.36 -26.30
N LYS A 201 -13.49 16.01 -26.46
CA LYS A 201 -13.92 17.14 -25.64
C LYS A 201 -14.69 16.72 -24.39
N ILE A 202 -15.15 15.48 -24.33
CA ILE A 202 -15.91 14.94 -23.21
C ILE A 202 -14.93 14.46 -22.14
N SER A 203 -15.23 14.79 -20.88
CA SER A 203 -14.42 14.35 -19.75
C SER A 203 -14.47 12.83 -19.58
N VAL A 204 -13.39 12.22 -19.10
CA VAL A 204 -13.34 10.77 -18.84
C VAL A 204 -14.44 10.34 -17.86
N THR A 205 -14.69 11.14 -16.83
CA THR A 205 -15.78 10.90 -15.86
C THR A 205 -17.14 10.82 -16.54
N GLU A 206 -17.42 11.70 -17.50
CA GLU A 206 -18.68 11.72 -18.23
C GLU A 206 -18.79 10.52 -19.21
N LEU A 207 -17.67 10.09 -19.81
CA LEU A 207 -17.65 8.87 -20.63
C LEU A 207 -17.85 7.59 -19.80
N ILE A 208 -17.33 7.56 -18.57
CA ILE A 208 -17.59 6.48 -17.61
C ILE A 208 -19.07 6.49 -17.18
N ARG A 209 -19.65 7.68 -16.93
CA ARG A 209 -21.08 7.83 -16.63
C ARG A 209 -21.94 7.36 -17.81
N TYR A 210 -21.56 7.67 -19.04
CA TYR A 210 -22.24 7.16 -20.23
C TYR A 210 -22.14 5.64 -20.37
N SER A 211 -20.94 5.08 -20.17
CA SER A 211 -20.74 3.61 -20.15
C SER A 211 -21.59 2.94 -19.07
N SER A 212 -21.69 3.55 -17.90
CA SER A 212 -22.51 3.11 -16.77
C SER A 212 -24.00 3.09 -17.13
N ALA A 213 -24.50 4.14 -17.79
CA ALA A 213 -25.88 4.21 -18.27
C ALA A 213 -26.18 3.12 -19.32
N LEU A 214 -25.23 2.86 -20.24
CA LEU A 214 -25.34 1.76 -21.20
C LEU A 214 -25.42 0.39 -20.52
N MET A 215 -24.57 0.13 -19.52
CA MET A 215 -24.62 -1.11 -18.72
C MET A 215 -25.95 -1.27 -17.98
N TYR A 216 -26.47 -0.19 -17.40
CA TYR A 216 -27.76 -0.21 -16.71
C TYR A 216 -28.92 -0.57 -17.65
N LYS A 217 -28.86 -0.14 -18.91
CA LYS A 217 -29.82 -0.54 -19.95
C LYS A 217 -29.56 -1.91 -20.57
N GLY A 218 -28.60 -2.67 -20.05
CA GLY A 218 -28.23 -3.99 -20.57
C GLY A 218 -27.39 -3.94 -21.85
N ASN A 219 -26.96 -2.76 -22.31
CA ASN A 219 -26.09 -2.61 -23.48
C ASN A 219 -24.60 -2.73 -23.10
N TYR A 220 -24.22 -3.90 -22.59
CA TYR A 220 -22.86 -4.17 -22.12
C TYR A 220 -21.82 -4.13 -23.24
N ALA A 221 -22.19 -4.53 -24.46
CA ALA A 221 -21.27 -4.54 -25.60
C ALA A 221 -20.83 -3.13 -25.98
N SER A 222 -21.77 -2.19 -26.12
CA SER A 222 -21.43 -0.79 -26.41
C SER A 222 -20.71 -0.13 -25.24
N ALA A 223 -21.10 -0.44 -23.99
CA ALA A 223 -20.40 0.08 -22.81
C ALA A 223 -18.93 -0.36 -22.78
N LEU A 224 -18.68 -1.66 -23.02
CA LEU A 224 -17.32 -2.20 -23.04
C LEU A 224 -16.49 -1.60 -24.19
N GLN A 225 -17.07 -1.51 -25.39
CA GLN A 225 -16.41 -0.90 -26.54
C GLN A 225 -16.00 0.55 -26.25
N LEU A 226 -16.88 1.33 -25.63
CA LEU A 226 -16.59 2.70 -25.24
C LEU A 226 -15.46 2.77 -24.20
N LEU A 227 -15.50 1.94 -23.16
CA LEU A 227 -14.45 1.91 -22.12
C LEU A 227 -13.08 1.53 -22.71
N ILE A 228 -13.04 0.57 -23.63
CA ILE A 228 -11.81 0.18 -24.34
C ILE A 228 -11.30 1.36 -25.17
N GLN A 229 -12.16 2.01 -25.95
CA GLN A 229 -11.76 3.18 -26.74
C GLN A 229 -11.21 4.30 -25.87
N VAL A 230 -11.86 4.61 -24.74
CA VAL A 230 -11.39 5.64 -23.81
C VAL A 230 -10.04 5.27 -23.22
N ARG A 231 -9.84 4.00 -22.82
CA ARG A 231 -8.55 3.49 -22.36
C ARG A 231 -7.48 3.69 -23.45
N GLU A 232 -7.79 3.27 -24.67
CA GLU A 232 -6.84 3.29 -25.78
C GLU A 232 -6.44 4.72 -26.16
N GLU A 233 -7.41 5.61 -26.30
CA GLU A 233 -7.20 6.97 -26.78
C GLU A 233 -6.59 7.91 -25.74
N ARG A 234 -6.87 7.68 -24.45
CA ARG A 234 -6.45 8.59 -23.37
C ARG A 234 -5.25 8.10 -22.57
N TYR A 235 -5.02 6.78 -22.51
CA TYR A 235 -4.04 6.20 -21.60
C TYR A 235 -2.94 5.37 -22.29
N SER A 236 -3.05 5.07 -23.59
CA SER A 236 -2.01 4.29 -24.30
C SER A 236 -0.74 5.07 -24.64
N MET A 237 -0.70 6.39 -24.44
CA MET A 237 0.51 7.18 -24.67
C MET A 237 1.58 7.03 -23.56
N VAL A 238 1.33 6.22 -22.53
CA VAL A 238 2.29 6.01 -21.41
C VAL A 238 3.07 4.70 -21.52
N ALA A 239 2.75 3.81 -22.47
CA ALA A 239 3.40 2.51 -22.62
C ALA A 239 4.59 2.48 -23.60
N GLY A 240 5.09 3.64 -24.04
CA GLY A 240 6.09 3.77 -25.10
C GLY A 240 7.20 4.79 -24.85
N SER A 241 7.61 5.00 -23.59
CA SER A 241 8.77 5.82 -23.22
C SER A 241 9.54 5.20 -22.07
#